data_AF-A0A7S3H4G6-F1
#
_entry.id   AF-A0A7S3H4G6-F1
#
_cell.length_a   1.000
_cell.length_b   1.000
_cell.length_c   1.000
_cell.angle_alpha   90.00
_cell.angle_beta   90.00
_cell.angle_gamma   90.00
#
_symmetry.space_group_name_H-M   'P 1'
#
loop_
_entity.id
_entity.type
_entity.pdbx_description
1 polymer ?
#
loop_
_entity_poly.entity_id
_entity_poly.type
_entity_poly.pdbx_seq_one_letter_code
_entity_poly.pdbx_strand_id
1 'polypeptide(L)'
;GEACDLQPSVQVIDKATQQIEFSFQGDVFAQLSDTPSGYESLYLTNLCDLNGCGKKVVNSLAKATFVSGQAKFNNLTLTAAGAYTIRFIGRKQNGESFAEVFSPTFEVTVGMPYKLAFNSFVGTAFGGVPFAENPIVAVVDRGGNT
;
A
#
# COMPACT_ATOMS: atom_id res chain seq x y z
N GLY A 1 -2.29 6.81 6.38
CA GLY A 1 -3.06 6.05 5.40
C GLY A 1 -4.11 5.26 6.14
N GLU A 2 -5.31 5.24 5.60
CA GLU A 2 -6.34 4.26 6.02
C GLU A 2 -6.19 3.01 5.14
N ALA A 3 -6.74 1.88 5.60
CA ALA A 3 -6.78 0.69 4.77
C ALA A 3 -7.66 0.95 3.54
N CYS A 4 -7.35 0.33 2.40
CA CYS A 4 -8.19 0.43 1.21
C CYS A 4 -9.63 -0.02 1.53
N ASP A 5 -10.63 0.80 1.19
CA ASP A 5 -12.06 0.52 1.43
C ASP A 5 -12.49 -0.83 0.87
N LEU A 6 -11.99 -1.16 -0.33
CA LEU A 6 -12.10 -2.49 -0.92
C LEU A 6 -10.73 -3.14 -0.92
N GLN A 7 -10.58 -4.20 -0.12
CA GLN A 7 -9.37 -5.01 -0.13
C GLN A 7 -9.34 -5.93 -1.36
N PRO A 8 -8.17 -6.14 -1.98
CA PRO A 8 -8.08 -7.00 -3.15
C PRO A 8 -8.33 -8.47 -2.79
N SER A 9 -9.00 -9.15 -3.72
CA SER A 9 -9.20 -10.60 -3.67
C SER A 9 -8.78 -11.24 -4.98
N VAL A 10 -8.11 -12.38 -4.89
CA VAL A 10 -7.62 -13.14 -6.06
C VAL A 10 -8.26 -14.52 -6.04
N GLN A 11 -8.62 -15.04 -7.22
CA GLN A 11 -9.17 -16.39 -7.39
C GLN A 11 -8.25 -17.23 -8.25
N VAL A 12 -8.18 -18.54 -7.94
CA VAL A 12 -7.56 -19.53 -8.80
C VAL A 12 -8.64 -20.07 -9.73
N ILE A 13 -8.39 -19.95 -11.03
CA ILE A 13 -9.30 -20.41 -12.08
C ILE A 13 -8.62 -21.56 -12.81
N ASP A 14 -9.33 -22.67 -12.97
CA ASP A 14 -8.87 -23.77 -13.80
C ASP A 14 -8.92 -23.36 -15.28
N LYS A 15 -7.80 -23.56 -15.98
CA LYS A 15 -7.62 -23.07 -17.36
C LYS A 15 -8.58 -23.74 -18.35
N ALA A 16 -8.94 -25.01 -18.14
CA ALA A 16 -9.74 -25.77 -19.09
C ALA A 16 -11.24 -25.48 -18.92
N THR A 17 -11.70 -25.42 -17.67
CA THR A 17 -13.12 -25.27 -17.31
C THR A 17 -13.54 -23.81 -17.12
N GLN A 18 -12.57 -22.90 -16.93
CA GLN A 18 -12.80 -21.50 -16.57
C GLN A 18 -13.60 -21.34 -15.25
N GLN A 19 -13.62 -22.38 -14.41
CA GLN A 19 -14.26 -22.38 -13.11
C GLN A 19 -13.25 -22.14 -11.99
N ILE A 20 -13.74 -21.74 -10.81
CA ILE A 20 -12.89 -21.61 -9.61
C ILE A 20 -12.38 -22.98 -9.21
N GLU A 21 -11.07 -23.09 -8.99
CA GLU A 21 -10.44 -24.29 -8.47
C GLU A 21 -10.53 -24.29 -6.93
N PHE A 22 -11.63 -24.82 -6.41
CA PHE A 22 -11.92 -24.83 -4.98
C PHE A 22 -10.95 -25.68 -4.15
N SER A 23 -10.29 -26.67 -4.77
CA SER A 23 -9.37 -27.56 -4.07
C SER A 23 -7.93 -27.06 -4.03
N PHE A 24 -7.63 -25.93 -4.68
CA PHE A 24 -6.28 -25.37 -4.72
C PHE A 24 -5.77 -25.03 -3.31
N GLN A 25 -4.56 -25.48 -3.01
CA GLN A 25 -3.85 -25.13 -1.78
C GLN A 25 -2.56 -24.37 -2.10
N GLY A 26 -2.40 -23.22 -1.47
CA GLY A 26 -1.23 -22.36 -1.65
C GLY A 26 -1.47 -20.97 -1.13
N ASP A 27 -0.57 -20.07 -1.48
CA ASP A 27 -0.58 -18.68 -1.07
C ASP A 27 -0.53 -17.75 -2.27
N VAL A 28 -1.04 -16.55 -2.10
CA VAL A 28 -0.84 -15.43 -3.02
C VAL A 28 -0.08 -14.34 -2.31
N PHE A 29 0.81 -13.71 -3.06
CA PHE A 29 1.70 -12.69 -2.57
C PHE A 29 1.49 -11.39 -3.36
N ALA A 30 1.26 -10.27 -2.67
CA ALA A 30 1.09 -8.96 -3.28
C ALA A 30 2.36 -8.12 -3.17
N GLN A 31 2.71 -7.46 -4.28
CA GLN A 31 3.81 -6.51 -4.42
C GLN A 31 3.31 -5.26 -5.13
N LEU A 32 3.86 -4.09 -4.79
CA LEU A 32 3.74 -2.95 -5.69
C LEU A 32 4.54 -3.21 -6.97
N SER A 33 3.97 -2.83 -8.11
CA SER A 33 4.62 -2.92 -9.42
C SER A 33 4.91 -1.52 -9.94
N ASP A 34 3.87 -0.78 -10.34
CA ASP A 34 4.00 0.62 -10.74
C ASP A 34 3.66 1.49 -9.54
N THR A 35 4.56 2.44 -9.27
CA THR A 35 4.44 3.36 -8.14
C THR A 35 4.94 4.74 -8.57
N PRO A 36 4.45 5.83 -7.96
CA PRO A 36 4.81 7.18 -8.36
C PRO A 36 6.31 7.47 -8.28
N SER A 37 6.98 7.03 -7.21
CA SER A 37 8.42 7.31 -6.98
C SER A 37 9.32 6.07 -6.99
N GLY A 38 8.77 4.86 -6.91
CA GLY A 38 9.56 3.63 -6.79
C GLY A 38 9.95 3.28 -5.35
N TYR A 39 9.66 4.16 -4.39
CA TYR A 39 10.06 4.02 -2.98
C TYR A 39 8.88 3.78 -2.05
N GLU A 40 7.66 3.78 -2.58
CA GLU A 40 6.46 3.48 -1.84
C GLU A 40 6.48 2.05 -1.33
N SER A 41 5.68 1.80 -0.30
CA SER A 41 5.64 0.50 0.34
C SER A 41 4.23 0.15 0.74
N LEU A 42 3.91 -1.13 0.62
CA LEU A 42 2.70 -1.67 1.21
C LEU A 42 2.90 -1.87 2.71
N TYR A 43 1.81 -1.75 3.44
CA TYR A 43 1.75 -2.01 4.88
C TYR A 43 0.60 -2.98 5.17
N LEU A 44 0.76 -3.80 6.20
CA LEU A 44 -0.31 -4.65 6.74
C LEU A 44 -0.77 -4.09 8.08
N THR A 45 -1.70 -3.14 8.05
CA THR A 45 -2.19 -2.43 9.23
C THR A 45 -3.54 -1.76 8.95
N ASN A 46 -4.34 -1.57 10.00
CA ASN A 46 -5.59 -0.80 9.93
C ASN A 46 -5.37 0.70 10.14
N LEU A 47 -4.23 1.05 10.73
CA LEU A 47 -3.89 2.42 11.10
C LEU A 47 -2.43 2.66 10.78
N CYS A 48 -2.20 3.80 10.15
CA CYS A 48 -0.90 4.22 9.68
C CYS A 48 -0.93 5.74 9.63
N ASP A 49 -0.06 6.36 10.43
CA ASP A 49 0.05 7.82 10.54
C ASP A 49 1.50 8.28 10.33
N LEU A 50 1.70 9.59 10.42
CA LEU A 50 3.03 10.20 10.30
C LEU A 50 4.02 9.78 11.42
N ASN A 51 3.56 9.14 12.49
CA ASN A 51 4.41 8.67 13.58
C ASN A 51 4.77 7.19 13.44
N GLY A 52 4.03 6.44 12.61
CA GLY A 52 4.33 5.06 12.32
C GLY A 52 3.24 4.35 11.53
N CYS A 53 3.67 3.37 10.73
CA CYS A 53 2.80 2.55 9.91
C CYS A 53 3.14 1.09 10.11
N GLY A 54 2.46 0.44 11.07
CA GLY A 54 2.48 -0.99 11.40
C GLY A 54 3.64 -1.84 10.83
N LYS A 55 3.31 -3.00 10.27
CA LYS A 55 4.31 -3.87 9.62
C LYS A 55 4.48 -3.43 8.16
N LYS A 56 5.63 -2.83 7.86
CA LYS A 56 6.04 -2.53 6.49
C LYS A 56 6.32 -3.82 5.72
N VAL A 57 5.78 -3.92 4.51
CA VAL A 57 6.00 -5.01 3.56
C VAL A 57 7.30 -4.68 2.81
N VAL A 58 8.45 -4.82 3.48
CA VAL A 58 9.79 -4.68 2.84
C VAL A 58 10.41 -6.05 2.70
N ASN A 59 10.91 -6.38 1.51
CA ASN A 59 11.60 -7.64 1.17
C ASN A 59 10.77 -8.93 1.35
N SER A 60 9.55 -8.84 1.87
CA SER A 60 8.59 -9.94 1.99
C SER A 60 7.27 -9.44 1.45
N LEU A 61 6.81 -10.05 0.37
CA LEU A 61 5.53 -9.75 -0.26
C LEU A 61 4.39 -9.91 0.76
N ALA A 62 3.36 -9.09 0.69
CA ALA A 62 2.20 -9.27 1.56
C ALA A 62 1.54 -10.61 1.21
N LYS A 63 1.25 -11.46 2.20
CA LYS A 63 0.74 -12.83 1.98
C LYS A 63 -0.74 -12.92 2.30
N ALA A 64 -1.49 -13.61 1.45
CA ALA A 64 -2.80 -14.17 1.75
C ALA A 64 -2.84 -15.66 1.35
N THR A 65 -3.64 -16.46 2.03
CA THR A 65 -3.78 -17.89 1.75
C THR A 65 -5.06 -18.14 0.96
N PHE A 66 -5.02 -19.05 -0.01
CA PHE A 66 -6.22 -19.47 -0.72
C PHE A 66 -7.09 -20.34 0.18
N VAL A 67 -8.37 -19.97 0.28
CA VAL A 67 -9.42 -20.72 0.95
C VAL A 67 -10.52 -20.93 -0.08
N SER A 68 -10.81 -22.20 -0.42
CA SER A 68 -11.82 -22.52 -1.43
C SER A 68 -11.56 -21.80 -2.76
N GLY A 69 -10.31 -21.80 -3.23
CA GLY A 69 -9.91 -21.17 -4.49
C GLY A 69 -9.87 -19.63 -4.47
N GLN A 70 -10.16 -18.98 -3.34
CA GLN A 70 -10.10 -17.51 -3.20
C GLN A 70 -9.17 -17.09 -2.08
N ALA A 71 -8.35 -16.07 -2.32
CA ALA A 71 -7.54 -15.42 -1.30
C ALA A 71 -7.97 -13.95 -1.17
N LYS A 72 -8.14 -13.50 0.07
CA LYS A 72 -8.42 -12.10 0.39
C LYS A 72 -7.27 -11.53 1.20
N PHE A 73 -6.81 -10.37 0.78
CA PHE A 73 -5.89 -9.60 1.60
C PHE A 73 -6.70 -8.82 2.64
N ASN A 74 -6.11 -8.64 3.82
CA ASN A 74 -6.69 -7.81 4.86
C ASN A 74 -5.68 -6.73 5.22
N ASN A 75 -6.18 -5.51 5.37
CA ASN A 75 -5.45 -4.38 5.91
C ASN A 75 -4.23 -3.99 5.06
N LEU A 76 -4.25 -4.27 3.75
CA LEU A 76 -3.31 -3.65 2.82
C LEU A 76 -3.55 -2.15 2.84
N THR A 77 -2.47 -1.43 3.12
CA THR A 77 -2.47 0.02 3.31
C THR A 77 -1.36 0.66 2.51
N LEU A 78 -1.68 1.79 1.87
CA LEU A 78 -0.77 2.72 1.23
C LEU A 78 -0.90 4.10 1.90
N THR A 79 0.18 4.86 1.91
CA THR A 79 0.22 6.19 2.54
C THR A 79 0.26 7.33 1.56
N ALA A 80 1.15 7.22 0.58
CA ALA A 80 1.39 8.28 -0.38
C ALA A 80 0.26 8.32 -1.41
N ALA A 81 -0.24 9.52 -1.68
CA ALA A 81 -1.16 9.75 -2.78
C ALA A 81 -0.47 9.49 -4.13
N GLY A 82 -1.24 9.01 -5.11
CA GLY A 82 -0.78 8.75 -6.47
C GLY A 82 -1.40 7.49 -7.09
N ALA A 83 -0.94 7.20 -8.31
CA ALA A 83 -1.39 6.06 -9.11
C ALA A 83 -0.55 4.81 -8.81
N TYR A 84 -1.21 3.66 -8.60
CA TYR A 84 -0.54 2.40 -8.27
C TYR A 84 -1.07 1.22 -9.08
N THR A 85 -0.18 0.24 -9.30
CA THR A 85 -0.57 -1.13 -9.67
C THR A 85 0.02 -2.14 -8.67
N ILE A 86 -0.75 -3.17 -8.35
CA ILE A 86 -0.32 -4.28 -7.49
C ILE A 86 -0.16 -5.53 -8.34
N ARG A 87 1.00 -6.16 -8.26
CA ARG A 87 1.26 -7.49 -8.82
C ARG A 87 0.95 -8.55 -7.76
N PHE A 88 0.15 -9.53 -8.13
CA PHE A 88 -0.18 -10.70 -7.34
C PHE A 88 0.49 -11.93 -7.91
N ILE A 89 1.18 -12.69 -7.07
CA ILE A 89 1.94 -13.88 -7.47
C ILE A 89 1.36 -15.07 -6.71
N GLY A 90 0.76 -16.01 -7.44
CA GLY A 90 0.26 -17.26 -6.88
C GLY A 90 1.39 -18.28 -6.73
N ARG A 91 1.50 -18.88 -5.55
CA ARG A 91 2.46 -19.95 -5.23
C ARG A 91 1.76 -21.18 -4.69
N LYS A 92 2.24 -22.35 -5.10
CA LYS A 92 1.86 -23.65 -4.55
C LYS A 92 2.49 -23.84 -3.15
N GLN A 93 2.04 -24.85 -2.41
CA GLN A 93 2.61 -25.18 -1.09
C GLN A 93 4.11 -25.49 -1.10
N ASN A 94 4.64 -26.02 -2.21
CA ASN A 94 6.07 -26.27 -2.38
C ASN A 94 6.90 -24.98 -2.64
N GLY A 95 6.25 -23.81 -2.68
CA GLY A 95 6.88 -22.51 -2.92
C GLY A 95 7.03 -22.12 -4.39
N GLU A 96 6.71 -23.01 -5.33
CA GLU A 96 6.77 -22.71 -6.76
C GLU A 96 5.69 -21.71 -7.17
N SER A 97 6.09 -20.68 -7.92
CA SER A 97 5.14 -19.74 -8.53
C SER A 97 4.48 -20.38 -9.74
N PHE A 98 3.15 -20.28 -9.86
CA PHE A 98 2.41 -20.91 -10.95
C PHE A 98 1.67 -19.90 -11.84
N ALA A 99 1.34 -18.72 -11.32
CA ALA A 99 0.65 -17.67 -12.05
C ALA A 99 0.94 -16.30 -11.44
N GLU A 100 0.75 -15.26 -12.24
CA GLU A 100 0.76 -13.88 -11.80
C GLU A 100 -0.36 -13.08 -12.47
N VAL A 101 -0.81 -12.03 -11.80
CA VAL A 101 -1.78 -11.09 -12.34
C VAL A 101 -1.53 -9.70 -11.77
N PHE A 102 -1.80 -8.67 -12.56
CA PHE A 102 -1.72 -7.28 -12.13
C PHE A 102 -3.11 -6.74 -11.84
N SER A 103 -3.25 -5.89 -10.83
CA SER A 103 -4.45 -5.09 -10.66
C SER A 103 -4.58 -4.10 -11.82
N PRO A 104 -5.79 -3.62 -12.12
CA PRO A 104 -5.96 -2.34 -12.79
C PRO A 104 -5.22 -1.24 -12.01
N THR A 105 -4.86 -0.16 -12.70
CA THR A 105 -4.36 1.04 -12.04
C THR A 105 -5.46 1.63 -11.16
N PHE A 106 -5.11 1.96 -9.92
CA PHE A 106 -6.00 2.64 -8.99
C PHE A 106 -5.29 3.85 -8.37
N GLU A 107 -6.08 4.86 -8.02
CA GLU A 107 -5.60 6.10 -7.42
C GLU A 107 -5.76 6.06 -5.91
N VAL A 108 -4.70 6.40 -5.18
CA VAL A 108 -4.76 6.78 -3.77
C VAL A 108 -4.84 8.29 -3.73
N THR A 109 -5.91 8.83 -3.18
CA THR A 109 -6.14 10.28 -3.10
C THR A 109 -5.75 10.82 -1.74
N VAL A 110 -5.54 12.15 -1.67
CA VAL A 110 -5.34 12.85 -0.40
C VAL A 110 -6.60 12.69 0.45
N GLY A 111 -6.43 12.21 1.67
CA GLY A 111 -7.51 12.00 2.62
C GLY A 111 -8.01 13.30 3.27
N MET A 112 -8.93 13.16 4.22
CA MET A 112 -9.42 14.31 4.99
C MET A 112 -8.30 14.99 5.78
N PRO A 113 -8.37 16.33 5.96
CA PRO A 113 -7.49 17.08 6.85
C PRO A 113 -7.38 16.43 8.23
N TYR A 114 -6.14 16.15 8.66
CA TYR A 114 -5.87 15.48 9.93
C TYR A 114 -5.09 16.35 10.91
N LYS A 115 -4.05 17.03 10.45
CA LYS A 115 -3.26 17.95 11.29
C LYS A 115 -2.55 19.02 10.48
N LEU A 116 -1.98 19.99 11.18
CA LEU A 116 -0.99 20.90 10.62
C LEU A 116 0.41 20.31 10.77
N ALA A 117 1.24 20.47 9.74
CA ALA A 117 2.64 20.08 9.73
C ALA A 117 3.50 21.15 9.06
N PHE A 118 4.76 21.28 9.48
CA PHE A 118 5.72 22.11 8.76
C PHE A 118 6.06 21.46 7.42
N ASN A 119 5.91 22.22 6.34
CA ASN A 119 6.24 21.81 4.98
C ASN A 119 7.64 22.29 4.55
N SER A 120 8.19 23.30 5.24
CA SER A 120 9.57 23.74 5.10
C SER A 120 10.22 23.85 6.48
N PHE A 121 11.47 23.40 6.59
CA PHE A 121 12.27 23.60 7.80
C PHE A 121 12.82 25.01 7.78
N VAL A 122 12.49 25.79 8.81
CA VAL A 122 13.20 27.04 9.06
C VAL A 122 14.61 26.68 9.48
N GLY A 123 15.62 27.16 8.74
CA GLY A 123 17.02 27.04 9.13
C GLY A 123 17.32 27.73 10.47
N THR A 124 18.56 28.13 10.68
CA THR A 124 18.90 28.90 11.89
C THR A 124 18.24 30.28 11.87
N ALA A 125 17.68 30.68 13.02
CA ALA A 125 17.12 32.01 13.23
C ALA A 125 17.90 32.73 14.33
N PHE A 126 18.15 34.03 14.14
CA PHE A 126 18.79 34.90 15.12
C PHE A 126 17.76 35.87 15.71
N GLY A 127 17.81 36.08 17.02
CA GLY A 127 16.88 37.00 17.70
C GLY A 127 16.97 38.41 17.10
N GLY A 128 15.81 38.99 16.76
CA GLY A 128 15.71 40.32 16.16
C GLY A 128 15.95 40.39 14.65
N VAL A 129 16.23 39.26 13.98
CA VAL A 129 16.40 39.18 12.53
C VAL A 129 15.24 38.39 11.92
N PRO A 130 14.60 38.86 10.84
CA PRO A 130 13.60 38.08 10.11
C PRO A 130 14.17 36.74 9.63
N PHE A 131 13.31 35.72 9.52
CA PHE A 131 13.73 34.45 8.94
C PHE A 131 14.19 34.65 7.49
N ALA A 132 15.30 34.00 7.11
CA ALA A 132 15.75 33.97 5.72
C ALA A 132 14.74 33.25 4.82
N GLU A 133 14.13 32.18 5.34
CA GLU A 133 12.98 31.50 4.74
C GLU A 133 11.85 31.40 5.76
N ASN A 134 10.66 31.85 5.36
CA ASN A 134 9.50 31.80 6.24
C ASN A 134 9.04 30.34 6.42
N PRO A 135 8.64 29.93 7.63
CA PRO A 135 8.05 28.63 7.86
C PRO A 135 6.75 28.50 7.07
N ILE A 136 6.64 27.42 6.30
CA ILE A 136 5.39 27.05 5.64
C ILE A 136 4.72 25.98 6.48
N VAL A 137 3.48 26.23 6.88
CA VAL A 137 2.61 25.23 7.52
C VAL A 137 1.61 24.75 6.48
N ALA A 138 1.49 23.43 6.35
CA ALA A 138 0.51 22.79 5.49
C ALA A 138 -0.50 22.01 6.34
N VAL A 139 -1.72 21.88 5.82
CA VAL A 139 -2.68 20.90 6.29
C VAL A 139 -2.30 19.58 5.64
N VAL A 140 -2.12 18.53 6.45
CA VAL A 140 -1.81 17.19 5.97
C VAL A 140 -2.90 16.21 6.36
N ASP A 141 -3.11 15.21 5.52
CA ASP A 141 -3.95 14.07 5.85
C ASP A 141 -3.24 13.09 6.80
N ARG A 142 -3.90 11.98 7.14
CA ARG A 142 -3.33 10.94 8.01
C ARG A 142 -2.17 10.18 7.35
N GLY A 143 -2.06 10.16 6.03
CA GLY A 143 -0.95 9.58 5.26
C GLY A 143 0.27 10.47 5.14
N GLY A 144 0.15 11.76 5.46
CA GLY A 144 1.20 12.75 5.29
C GLY A 144 1.15 13.47 3.94
N ASN A 145 0.05 13.36 3.21
CA ASN A 145 -0.13 14.04 1.93
C ASN A 145 -0.65 15.47 2.16
N THR A 146 -0.19 16.41 1.32
CA THR A 146 -0.58 17.85 1.30
C THR A 146 -1.39 18.17 0.06
#